data_AF-N1QLA3-F1
#
_entry.id   AF-N1QLA3-F1
#
_cell.length_a   1.000
_cell.length_b   1.000
_cell.length_c   1.000
_cell.angle_alpha   90.00
_cell.angle_beta   90.00
_cell.angle_gamma   90.00
#
_symmetry.space_group_name_H-M   'P 1'
#
loop_
_entity.id
_entity.type
_entity.pdbx_description
1 polymer ?
#
loop_
_entity_poly.entity_id
_entity_poly.type
_entity_poly.pdbx_seq_one_letter_code
_entity_poly.pdbx_strand_id
1 'polypeptide(L)'
;MTVTEQIVDTAESVKEAVVGLSHGSTTRQATRQEMSDARLPLAYRDSCAHLLIPLNKCRYDNYYLNWRCQDERHSYEKCQYEEFKLRVKKMDEIRAQKGGQRSN
;
A
#
# COMPACT_ATOMS: atom_id res chain seq x y z
N MET A 1 -32.93 -12.08 13.64
CA MET A 1 -31.77 -11.77 12.80
C MET A 1 -31.79 -12.75 11.65
N THR A 2 -32.18 -12.28 10.48
CA THR A 2 -32.24 -13.12 9.28
C THR A 2 -30.82 -13.29 8.74
N VAL A 3 -30.52 -14.46 8.18
CA VAL A 3 -29.17 -14.81 7.68
C VAL A 3 -28.63 -13.77 6.68
N THR A 4 -29.53 -13.04 6.01
CA THR A 4 -29.21 -11.93 5.10
C THR A 4 -28.57 -10.73 5.79
N GLU A 5 -28.94 -10.41 7.03
CA GLU A 5 -28.33 -9.29 7.78
C GLU A 5 -26.88 -9.61 8.16
N GLN A 6 -26.61 -10.85 8.59
CA GLN A 6 -25.25 -11.30 8.91
C GLN A 6 -24.32 -11.31 7.68
N ILE A 7 -24.83 -11.61 6.49
CA ILE A 7 -24.05 -11.58 5.25
C ILE A 7 -23.67 -10.14 4.87
N VAL A 8 -24.54 -9.16 5.14
CA VAL A 8 -24.26 -7.74 4.88
C VAL A 8 -23.26 -7.19 5.90
N ASP A 9 -23.43 -7.48 7.19
CA ASP A 9 -22.51 -7.04 8.25
C ASP A 9 -21.09 -7.61 8.05
N THR A 10 -20.99 -8.87 7.63
CA THR A 10 -19.70 -9.49 7.32
C THR A 10 -19.07 -8.88 6.08
N ALA A 11 -19.85 -8.54 5.05
CA ALA A 11 -19.33 -7.86 3.85
C ALA A 11 -18.86 -6.43 4.16
N GLU A 12 -19.55 -5.68 5.02
CA GLU A 12 -19.14 -4.34 5.46
C GLU A 12 -17.91 -4.39 6.36
N SER A 13 -17.84 -5.34 7.29
CA SER A 13 -16.65 -5.57 8.13
C SER A 13 -15.42 -5.95 7.29
N VAL A 14 -15.60 -6.79 6.27
CA VAL A 14 -14.52 -7.10 5.32
C VAL A 14 -14.12 -5.84 4.56
N LYS A 15 -15.08 -5.06 4.03
CA LYS A 15 -14.79 -3.79 3.34
C LYS A 15 -13.99 -2.83 4.22
N GLU A 16 -14.37 -2.61 5.48
CA GLU A 16 -13.60 -1.77 6.40
C GLU A 16 -12.19 -2.33 6.66
N ALA A 17 -12.06 -3.65 6.80
CA ALA A 17 -10.76 -4.30 6.97
C ALA A 17 -9.85 -4.18 5.74
N VAL A 18 -10.39 -4.18 4.51
CA VAL A 18 -9.60 -3.91 3.28
C VAL A 18 -9.36 -2.42 3.05
N VAL A 19 -10.29 -1.55 3.44
CA VAL A 19 -10.13 -0.08 3.38
C VAL A 19 -9.05 0.38 4.35
N GLY A 20 -8.88 -0.28 5.50
CA GLY A 20 -7.75 -0.08 6.40
C GLY A 20 -6.37 -0.44 5.81
N LEU A 21 -6.32 -1.06 4.63
CA LEU A 21 -5.10 -1.33 3.86
C LEU A 21 -4.98 -0.47 2.60
N SER A 22 -6.09 -0.03 1.99
CA SER A 22 -6.06 0.92 0.89
C SER A 22 -6.10 2.34 1.46
N HIS A 23 -4.93 2.97 1.54
CA HIS A 23 -4.79 4.40 1.83
C HIS A 23 -5.94 5.19 1.20
N GLY A 24 -6.60 6.05 1.99
CA GLY A 24 -7.63 7.01 1.56
C GLY A 24 -7.10 8.08 0.59
N SER A 25 -6.13 7.71 -0.24
CA SER A 25 -5.62 8.48 -1.35
C SER A 25 -6.58 8.31 -2.52
N THR A 26 -7.14 9.42 -2.98
CA THR A 26 -7.89 9.56 -4.24
C THR A 26 -7.03 9.29 -5.49
N THR A 27 -5.79 8.84 -5.30
CA THR A 27 -4.82 8.57 -6.35
C THR A 27 -5.06 7.19 -6.95
N ARG A 28 -5.07 7.12 -8.29
CA ARG A 28 -5.25 5.89 -9.06
C ARG A 28 -4.22 4.85 -8.63
N GLN A 29 -4.73 3.74 -8.10
CA GLN A 29 -3.93 2.56 -7.78
C GLN A 29 -3.56 1.79 -9.06
N ALA A 30 -2.38 1.17 -9.07
CA ALA A 30 -1.95 0.35 -10.20
C ALA A 30 -2.76 -0.95 -10.22
N THR A 31 -3.23 -1.34 -11.40
CA THR A 31 -3.93 -2.62 -11.53
C THR A 31 -2.95 -3.79 -11.43
N ARG A 32 -3.46 -4.98 -11.09
CA ARG A 32 -2.63 -6.19 -11.01
C ARG A 32 -1.97 -6.53 -12.35
N GLN A 33 -2.64 -6.26 -13.47
CA GLN A 33 -2.10 -6.45 -14.81
C GLN A 33 -0.96 -5.47 -15.07
N GLU A 34 -1.16 -4.17 -14.81
CA GLU A 34 -0.11 -3.14 -14.94
C GLU A 34 1.15 -3.47 -14.13
N MET A 35 1.01 -3.96 -12.89
CA MET A 35 2.16 -4.39 -12.07
C MET A 35 2.88 -5.63 -12.61
N SER A 36 2.14 -6.53 -13.25
CA SER A 36 2.69 -7.74 -13.89
C SER A 36 3.44 -7.38 -15.17
N ASP A 37 2.85 -6.51 -16.00
CA ASP A 37 3.43 -6.04 -17.26
C ASP A 37 4.71 -5.23 -17.01
N ALA A 38 4.73 -4.41 -15.96
CA ALA A 38 5.92 -3.71 -15.48
C ALA A 38 6.95 -4.62 -14.78
N ARG A 39 6.69 -5.93 -14.69
CA ARG A 39 7.57 -6.95 -14.08
C ARG A 39 8.03 -6.58 -12.66
N LEU A 40 7.13 -6.01 -11.86
CA LEU A 40 7.46 -5.66 -10.48
C LEU A 40 7.62 -6.95 -9.62
N PRO A 41 8.70 -7.05 -8.81
CA PRO A 41 8.84 -8.11 -7.82
C PRO A 41 7.69 -8.08 -6.80
N LEU A 42 7.34 -9.23 -6.23
CA LEU A 42 6.21 -9.35 -5.28
C LEU A 42 6.32 -8.40 -4.09
N ALA A 43 7.53 -8.15 -3.60
CA ALA A 43 7.79 -7.27 -2.47
C ALA A 43 7.51 -5.78 -2.74
N TYR A 44 7.36 -5.37 -4.01
CA TYR A 44 7.09 -3.99 -4.40
C TYR A 44 5.68 -3.79 -4.99
N ARG A 45 4.82 -4.81 -4.87
CA ARG A 45 3.41 -4.75 -5.31
C ARG A 45 2.52 -4.21 -4.18
N ASP A 46 2.97 -3.10 -3.60
CA ASP A 46 2.30 -2.41 -2.51
C ASP A 46 1.31 -1.37 -3.05
N SER A 47 0.60 -0.69 -2.15
CA SER A 47 -0.29 0.42 -2.50
C SER A 47 0.45 1.59 -3.20
N CYS A 48 1.77 1.69 -3.05
CA CYS A 48 2.59 2.71 -3.70
C CYS A 48 3.10 2.31 -5.11
N ALA A 49 2.71 1.15 -5.64
CA ALA A 49 3.23 0.63 -6.91
C ALA A 49 2.94 1.53 -8.12
N HIS A 50 1.87 2.33 -8.07
CA HIS A 50 1.50 3.28 -9.13
C HIS A 50 2.55 4.40 -9.33
N LEU A 51 3.34 4.74 -8.31
CA LEU A 51 4.46 5.69 -8.40
C LEU A 51 5.76 5.01 -8.83
N LEU A 52 5.90 3.71 -8.58
CA LEU A 52 7.11 2.96 -8.92
C LEU A 52 7.24 2.70 -10.43
N ILE A 53 6.13 2.46 -11.12
CA ILE A 53 6.09 2.26 -12.57
C ILE A 53 6.70 3.46 -13.33
N PRO A 54 6.24 4.72 -13.12
CA PRO A 54 6.84 5.88 -13.78
C PRO A 54 8.27 6.15 -13.35
N LEU A 55 8.63 5.90 -12.07
CA LEU A 55 10.01 6.02 -11.59
C LEU A 55 10.95 5.06 -12.33
N ASN A 56 10.55 3.81 -12.52
CA ASN A 56 11.35 2.83 -13.26
C ASN A 56 11.52 3.25 -14.72
N LYS A 57 10.45 3.76 -15.36
CA LYS A 57 10.54 4.31 -16.72
C LYS A 57 11.55 5.46 -16.80
N CYS A 58 11.46 6.45 -15.91
CA CYS A 58 12.41 7.57 -15.86
C CYS A 58 13.86 7.09 -15.67
N ARG A 59 14.08 6.07 -14.81
CA ARG A 59 15.40 5.48 -14.59
C ARG A 59 15.96 4.82 -15.84
N TYR A 60 15.17 4.06 -16.57
CA TYR A 60 15.60 3.45 -17.84
C TYR A 60 15.92 4.52 -18.89
N ASP A 61 15.06 5.53 -19.04
CA ASP A 61 15.23 6.58 -20.06
C ASP A 61 16.46 7.48 -19.78
N ASN A 62 16.81 7.69 -18.51
CA ASN A 62 17.94 8.52 -18.08
C ASN A 62 19.16 7.71 -17.60
N TYR A 63 19.28 6.43 -17.95
CA TYR A 63 20.42 5.59 -17.57
C TYR A 63 20.75 5.62 -16.06
N TYR A 64 19.72 5.65 -15.22
CA TYR A 64 19.83 5.65 -13.75
C TYR A 64 20.61 6.85 -13.17
N LEU A 65 20.63 7.99 -13.87
CA LEU A 65 21.23 9.21 -13.34
C LEU A 65 20.49 9.69 -12.09
N ASN A 66 21.23 9.80 -10.98
CA ASN A 66 20.68 10.06 -9.65
C ASN A 66 19.89 11.38 -9.56
N TRP A 67 20.24 12.41 -10.33
CA TRP A 67 19.61 13.74 -10.23
C TRP A 67 18.40 13.95 -11.15
N ARG A 68 18.15 13.09 -12.14
CA ARG A 68 17.08 13.33 -13.14
C ARG A 68 15.69 12.96 -12.65
N CYS A 69 15.56 11.87 -11.89
CA CYS A 69 14.28 11.32 -11.43
C CYS A 69 14.06 11.54 -9.92
N GLN A 70 14.44 12.73 -9.42
CA GLN A 70 14.42 13.04 -7.99
C GLN A 70 13.00 13.18 -7.46
N ASP A 71 12.12 13.84 -8.22
CA ASP A 71 10.74 14.11 -7.79
C ASP A 71 9.91 12.81 -7.76
N GLU A 72 10.06 11.95 -8.76
CA GLU A 72 9.43 10.62 -8.80
C GLU A 72 9.98 9.73 -7.68
N ARG A 73 11.27 9.85 -7.35
CA ARG A 73 11.87 9.10 -6.24
C ARG A 73 11.29 9.56 -4.90
N HIS A 74 11.30 10.86 -4.63
CA HIS A 74 10.83 11.40 -3.35
C HIS A 74 9.33 11.19 -3.15
N SER A 75 8.52 11.27 -4.21
CA SER A 75 7.09 10.96 -4.13
C SER A 75 6.84 9.49 -3.79
N TYR A 76 7.57 8.57 -4.41
CA TYR A 76 7.51 7.14 -4.07
C TYR A 76 7.95 6.86 -2.62
N GLU A 77 9.07 7.44 -2.19
CA GLU A 77 9.59 7.28 -0.82
C GLU A 77 8.63 7.87 0.24
N LYS A 78 8.01 9.01 -0.05
CA LYS A 78 7.00 9.61 0.82
C LYS A 78 5.79 8.68 0.99
N CYS A 79 5.31 8.09 -0.10
CA CYS A 79 4.21 7.14 -0.05
C CYS A 79 4.55 5.94 0.84
N GLN A 80 5.72 5.33 0.65
CA GLN A 80 6.20 4.21 1.46
C GLN A 80 6.33 4.57 2.96
N TYR A 81 6.78 5.80 3.25
CA TYR A 81 6.88 6.28 4.62
C TYR A 81 5.51 6.46 5.29
N GLU A 82 4.52 6.96 4.54
CA GLU A 82 3.15 7.09 5.04
C GLU A 82 2.52 5.71 5.30
N GLU A 83 2.74 4.74 4.40
CA GLU A 83 2.32 3.35 4.60
C GLU A 83 2.96 2.72 5.84
N PHE A 84 4.26 2.93 6.02
CA PHE A 84 4.96 2.42 7.19
C PHE A 84 4.37 2.97 8.50
N LYS A 85 4.08 4.28 8.57
CA LYS A 85 3.46 4.87 9.77
C LYS A 85 2.09 4.26 10.09
N LEU A 86 1.29 3.96 9.06
CA LEU A 86 -0.01 3.29 9.27
C LEU A 86 0.17 1.87 9.79
N ARG A 87 1.15 1.14 9.25
CA ARG A 87 1.49 -0.21 9.72
C ARG A 87 1.95 -0.20 11.17
N VAL A 88 2.73 0.80 11.58
CA VAL A 88 3.14 0.98 12.98
C VAL A 88 1.93 1.24 13.88
N LYS A 89 1.02 2.15 13.50
CA LYS A 89 -0.22 2.40 14.25
C LYS A 89 -1.05 1.13 14.44
N LYS A 90 -1.24 0.34 13.37
CA LYS A 90 -1.95 -0.94 13.44
C LYS A 90 -1.25 -1.94 14.37
N MET A 91 0.08 -1.98 14.37
CA MET A 91 0.84 -2.84 15.28
C MET A 91 0.73 -2.39 16.74
N ASP A 92 0.63 -1.08 16.99
CA ASP A 92 0.41 -0.55 18.34
C ASP A 92 -1.02 -0.82 18.84
N GLU A 93 -2.03 -0.74 17.96
CA GLU A 93 -3.41 -1.17 18.25
C GLU A 93 -3.47 -2.66 18.62
N ILE A 94 -2.82 -3.53 17.83
CA ILE A 94 -2.73 -4.96 18.12
C ILE A 94 -1.99 -5.20 19.45
N ARG A 95 -0.91 -4.46 19.72
CA ARG A 95 -0.16 -4.59 20.97
C ARG A 95 -1.00 -4.17 22.18
N ALA A 96 -1.79 -3.10 22.06
CA ALA A 96 -2.72 -2.67 23.10
C ALA A 96 -3.77 -3.75 23.39
N GLN A 97 -4.34 -4.37 22.34
CA GLN A 97 -5.29 -5.49 22.49
C GLN A 97 -4.66 -6.73 23.15
N LYS A 98 -3.37 -6.99 22.91
CA LYS A 98 -2.61 -8.10 23.53
C LYS A 98 -2.03 -7.77 24.92
N GLY A 99 -2.46 -6.67 25.55
CA GLY A 99 -1.99 -6.28 26.87
C GLY A 99 -0.50 -5.96 26.93
N GLY A 100 0.09 -5.44 25.86
CA GLY A 100 1.50 -5.04 25.82
C GLY A 100 2.48 -6.12 25.36
N GLN A 101 2.03 -7.35 25.13
CA GLN A 101 2.91 -8.43 24.69
C GLN A 101 3.41 -8.21 23.26
N ARG A 102 4.73 -8.31 23.05
CA ARG A 102 5.31 -8.39 21.71
C ARG A 102 5.09 -9.80 21.17
N SER A 103 4.51 -9.90 19.98
CA SER A 103 4.46 -11.17 19.23
C SER A 103 5.89 -11.47 18.75
N ASN A 104 6.67 -12.20 19.54
CA ASN A 104 7.95 -12.77 19.12
C ASN A 104 8.00 -14.22 19.55
#